data_AF-A0A3D1E9I4-F1
#
_entry.id   AF-A0A3D1E9I4-F1
#
_cell.length_a   1.000
_cell.length_b   1.000
_cell.length_c   1.000
_cell.angle_alpha   90.00
_cell.angle_beta   90.00
_cell.angle_gamma   90.00
#
_symmetry.space_group_name_H-M   'P 1'
#
loop_
_entity.id
_entity.type
_entity.pdbx_description
1 polymer ?
#
loop_
_entity_poly.entity_id
_entity_poly.type
_entity_poly.pdbx_seq_one_letter_code
_entity_poly.pdbx_strand_id
1 'polypeptide(L)' 'MSVRKLKPITPGQRFRVVNGFDAITTDKPEKSLLEPIKRTGGRNSQGKMTVRQLGGGHKRKYRVIDFKRNKPEAAVVT' A
#
# COMPACT_ATOMS: atom_id res chain seq x y z
N MET A 1 -3.92 -16.21 -7.25
CA MET A 1 -4.32 -14.81 -7.45
C MET A 1 -4.96 -14.71 -8.83
N SER A 2 -6.28 -14.55 -8.89
CA SER A 2 -6.97 -14.32 -10.17
C SER A 2 -6.75 -12.90 -10.68
N VAL A 3 -6.68 -12.74 -12.01
CA VAL A 3 -6.59 -11.44 -12.69
C VAL A 3 -7.90 -11.20 -13.42
N ARG A 4 -8.60 -10.11 -13.10
CA ARG A 4 -9.91 -9.78 -13.65
C ARG A 4 -9.81 -8.62 -14.63
N LYS A 5 -10.15 -8.87 -15.89
CA LYS A 5 -10.36 -7.84 -16.89
C LYS A 5 -11.76 -7.26 -16.74
N LEU A 6 -11.87 -5.93 -16.61
CA LEU A 6 -13.17 -5.28 -16.46
C LEU A 6 -13.90 -5.19 -17.81
N LYS A 7 -15.24 -5.19 -17.78
CA LYS A 7 -16.04 -4.91 -18.97
C LYS A 7 -15.80 -3.47 -19.43
N PRO A 8 -15.57 -3.21 -20.73
CA PRO A 8 -15.20 -1.89 -21.25
C PRO A 8 -16.43 -0.97 -21.39
N ILE A 9 -17.07 -0.62 -20.27
CA ILE A 9 -18.27 0.25 -20.26
C ILE A 9 -17.86 1.72 -20.48
N THR A 10 -16.70 2.12 -19.97
CA THR A 10 -16.14 3.49 -20.12
C THR A 10 -14.77 3.44 -20.81
N PRO A 11 -14.33 4.51 -21.51
CA PRO A 11 -13.03 4.52 -22.19
C PRO A 11 -11.85 4.26 -21.23
N GLY A 12 -11.92 4.76 -19.99
CA GLY A 12 -10.90 4.53 -18.96
C GLY A 12 -10.85 3.10 -18.42
N GLN A 13 -11.89 2.28 -18.63
CA GLN A 13 -11.92 0.88 -18.19
C GLN A 13 -11.44 -0.11 -19.26
N ARG A 14 -11.27 0.30 -20.52
CA ARG A 14 -10.96 -0.60 -21.65
C ARG A 14 -9.73 -1.47 -21.45
N PHE A 15 -8.67 -0.88 -20.91
CA PHE A 15 -7.40 -1.57 -20.65
C PHE A 15 -7.16 -1.83 -19.17
N ARG A 16 -8.19 -1.62 -18.33
CA ARG A 16 -8.05 -1.76 -16.88
C ARG A 16 -8.16 -3.22 -16.48
N VAL A 17 -7.09 -3.72 -15.88
CA VAL A 17 -6.97 -5.04 -15.31
C VAL A 17 -6.77 -4.91 -13.80
N VAL A 18 -7.51 -5.67 -13.00
CA VAL A 18 -7.51 -5.59 -11.53
C VAL A 18 -7.25 -6.97 -10.95
N ASN A 19 -6.52 -7.03 -9.83
CA ASN A 19 -6.28 -8.29 -9.11
C ASN A 19 -7.52 -8.71 -8.30
N GLY A 20 -7.78 -10.01 -8.21
CA GLY A 20 -8.92 -10.58 -7.48
C GLY A 20 -8.75 -10.64 -5.95
N PHE A 21 -7.52 -10.55 -5.44
CA PHE A 21 -7.20 -10.57 -4.00
C PHE A 21 -7.75 -11.77 -3.21
N ASP A 22 -7.94 -12.93 -3.85
CA ASP A 22 -8.57 -14.12 -3.25
C ASP A 22 -7.86 -14.69 -2.00
N ALA A 23 -6.60 -14.32 -1.76
CA ALA A 23 -5.80 -14.74 -0.61
C ALA A 23 -5.83 -13.76 0.58
N ILE A 24 -6.47 -12.58 0.42
CA ILE A 24 -6.60 -11.60 1.51
C ILE A 24 -7.79 -12.02 2.37
N THR A 25 -7.54 -12.28 3.66
CA THR A 25 -8.57 -12.78 4.59
C THR A 25 -9.27 -11.67 5.37
N THR A 26 -8.59 -10.56 5.66
CA THR A 26 -9.11 -9.49 6.53
C THR A 26 -8.90 -8.10 5.92
N ASP A 27 -9.94 -7.26 5.96
CA ASP A 27 -9.90 -5.90 5.41
C ASP A 27 -9.33 -4.84 6.37
N LYS A 28 -9.49 -5.06 7.68
CA LYS A 28 -9.09 -4.08 8.70
C LYS A 28 -7.73 -4.43 9.29
N PRO A 29 -6.74 -3.54 9.19
CA PRO A 29 -5.46 -3.74 9.86
C PRO A 29 -5.60 -3.57 11.38
N GLU A 30 -4.71 -4.26 12.11
CA GLU A 30 -4.54 -4.13 13.55
C GLU A 30 -4.07 -2.70 13.91
N LYS A 31 -4.67 -2.09 14.95
CA LYS A 31 -4.53 -0.65 15.20
C LYS A 31 -3.23 -0.27 15.91
N SER A 32 -2.66 -1.14 16.73
CA SER A 32 -1.44 -0.83 17.49
C SER A 32 -0.20 -0.77 16.61
N LEU A 33 -0.19 -1.52 15.50
CA LEU A 33 0.90 -1.56 14.52
C LEU A 33 0.75 -0.50 13.39
N LEU A 34 -0.09 0.52 13.58
CA LEU A 34 -0.29 1.60 12.61
C LEU A 34 0.34 2.92 13.04
N GLU A 35 1.22 3.44 12.19
CA GLU A 35 1.89 4.72 12.41
C GLU A 35 1.53 5.76 11.34
N PRO A 36 1.54 7.07 11.69
CA PRO A 36 1.32 8.13 10.72
C PRO A 36 2.54 8.29 9.81
N ILE A 37 2.35 8.16 8.49
CA ILE A 37 3.38 8.46 7.50
C ILE A 37 3.10 9.80 6.82
N LYS A 38 4.02 10.76 6.99
CA LYS A 38 3.96 12.07 6.33
C LYS A 38 4.45 11.94 4.89
N ARG A 39 3.86 12.73 3.99
CA ARG A 39 4.32 12.83 2.59
C ARG A 39 5.19 14.05 2.43
N THR A 40 6.28 13.88 1.69
CA THR A 40 7.22 14.97 1.37
C THR A 40 6.90 15.67 0.04
N GLY A 41 6.11 15.03 -0.85
CA GLY A 41 5.80 15.57 -2.17
C GLY A 41 7.05 15.79 -3.03
N GLY A 42 8.08 14.95 -2.87
CA GLY A 42 9.34 15.05 -3.60
C GLY A 42 10.28 16.16 -3.12
N ARG A 43 10.00 16.78 -1.96
CA ARG A 43 10.83 17.85 -1.36
C ARG A 43 11.80 17.32 -0.31
N ASN A 44 12.98 17.94 -0.22
CA ASN A 44 13.97 17.68 0.82
C ASN A 44 13.76 18.55 2.09
N SER A 45 14.66 18.45 3.07
CA SER A 45 14.61 19.24 4.31
C SER A 45 14.69 20.75 4.12
N GLN A 46 15.30 21.22 3.02
CA GLN A 46 15.36 22.64 2.63
C GLN A 46 14.12 23.10 1.85
N GLY A 47 13.14 22.20 1.62
CA GLY A 47 11.92 22.48 0.86
C GLY A 47 12.10 22.50 -0.66
N LYS A 48 13.31 22.24 -1.18
CA LYS A 48 13.59 22.15 -2.61
C LYS A 48 13.06 20.83 -3.17
N MET A 49 12.47 20.89 -4.36
CA MET A 49 12.03 19.69 -5.08
C MET A 49 13.26 18.96 -5.60
N THR A 50 13.54 17.77 -5.05
CA THR A 50 14.67 16.93 -5.46
C THR A 50 14.23 15.78 -6.36
N VAL A 51 13.02 15.26 -6.15
CA VAL A 51 12.45 14.18 -6.98
C VAL A 51 11.16 14.67 -7.62
N ARG A 52 11.11 14.59 -8.95
CA ARG A 52 9.92 15.00 -9.75
C ARG A 52 8.87 13.89 -9.73
N GLN A 53 7.65 14.21 -10.16
CA GLN A 53 6.50 13.28 -10.30
C GLN A 53 5.97 12.65 -8.99
N LEU A 54 6.56 12.98 -7.84
CA LEU A 54 6.00 12.67 -6.52
C LEU A 54 5.10 13.81 -6.03
N GLY A 55 3.80 13.58 -6.07
CA GLY A 55 2.79 14.56 -5.66
C GLY A 55 1.86 14.04 -4.56
N GLY A 56 0.63 14.52 -4.60
CA GLY A 56 -0.45 14.08 -3.72
C GLY A 56 -0.92 12.66 -3.98
N GLY A 57 -1.93 12.23 -3.22
CA GLY A 57 -2.59 10.93 -3.35
C GLY A 57 -3.47 10.61 -2.14
N HIS A 58 -4.04 9.41 -2.05
CA HIS A 58 -4.85 9.02 -0.90
C HIS A 58 -4.03 8.86 0.38
N LYS A 59 -4.44 9.42 1.53
CA LYS A 59 -3.69 9.31 2.80
C LYS A 59 -3.37 7.85 3.14
N ARG A 60 -2.14 7.56 3.55
CA ARG A 60 -1.69 6.21 3.95
C ARG A 60 -1.26 6.24 5.41
N LYS A 61 -1.32 5.08 6.06
CA LYS A 61 -0.67 4.80 7.35
C LYS A 61 0.44 3.80 7.11
N TYR A 62 1.55 3.94 7.82
CA TYR A 62 2.61 2.94 7.81
C TYR A 62 2.17 1.75 8.67
N ARG A 63 2.49 0.54 8.21
CA ARG A 63 2.30 -0.68 8.97
C ARG A 63 3.68 -1.10 9.44
N VAL A 64 3.86 -1.26 10.74
CA VAL A 64 5.13 -1.72 11.31
C VAL A 64 5.30 -3.19 10.95
N ILE A 65 6.29 -3.48 10.11
CA ILE A 65 6.61 -4.83 9.65
C ILE A 65 7.86 -5.30 10.39
N ASP A 66 7.79 -6.48 11.01
CA ASP A 66 8.96 -7.11 11.61
C ASP A 66 9.80 -7.81 10.53
N PHE A 67 10.82 -7.10 10.05
CA PHE A 67 11.81 -7.64 9.11
C PHE A 67 12.93 -8.44 9.78
N LYS A 68 13.17 -8.27 11.09
CA LYS A 68 14.30 -8.89 11.79
C LYS A 68 13.97 -10.28 12.33
N ARG A 69 12.72 -10.51 12.76
CA ARG A 69 12.24 -11.82 13.27
C ARG A 69 13.18 -12.45 14.30
N ASN A 70 13.69 -11.65 15.24
CA ASN A 70 14.64 -12.11 16.27
C ASN A 70 14.00 -13.00 17.35
N LYS A 71 12.72 -13.35 17.23
CA LYS A 71 12.03 -14.26 18.17
C LYS A 71 12.16 -15.70 17.66
N PRO A 72 12.70 -16.63 18.44
CA PRO A 72 12.90 -18.02 18.03
C PRO A 72 11.60 -18.84 17.97
N GLU A 73 10.51 -18.31 18.53
CA GLU A 73 9.20 -18.95 18.51
C GLU A 73 8.45 -18.61 17.21
N ALA A 74 7.97 -19.63 16.51
CA ALA A 74 7.23 -19.47 15.27
C ALA A 74 5.86 -18.81 15.56
N ALA A 75 5.75 -17.52 15.27
CA ALA A 75 4.46 -16.84 15.30
C ALA A 75 3.55 -17.41 14.20
N VAL A 76 2.45 -18.04 14.60
CA VAL A 76 1.45 -18.58 13.67
C VAL A 76 0.57 -17.44 13.16
N VAL A 77 0.44 -17.34 11.84
CA VAL A 77 -0.49 -16.43 11.17
C VAL A 77 -1.79 -17.20 10.96
N THR A 78 -2.80 -16.94 11.79
CA THR A 78 -4.19 -17.44 11.63
C THR A 78 -5.06 -16.44 10.91
#